data_AF-A0A917HE75-F1
#
_entry.id   AF-A0A917HE75-F1
#
_cell.length_a   1.000
_cell.length_b   1.000
_cell.length_c   1.000
_cell.angle_alpha   90.00
_cell.angle_beta   90.00
_cell.angle_gamma   90.00
#
_symmetry.space_group_name_H-M   'P 1'
#
loop_
_entity.id
_entity.type
_entity.pdbx_description
1 polymer ?
#
loop_
_entity_poly.entity_id
_entity_poly.type
_entity_poly.pdbx_seq_one_letter_code
_entity_poly.pdbx_strand_id
1 'polypeptide(L)' 'MADFEQKLTALEAVVEKLERGDLSLDESVRLFEEGVKLSDACKKQLEDAEGRIQVLVERGSRMVATDLDVEEDDE' A
#
# COMPACT_ATOMS: atom_id res chain seq x y z
N MET A 1 -8.56 4.73 -3.67
CA MET A 1 -7.48 5.65 -3.27
C MET A 1 -7.92 6.57 -2.14
N ALA A 2 -9.13 7.14 -2.18
CA ALA A 2 -9.67 7.94 -1.07
C ALA A 2 -9.56 7.26 0.32
N ASP A 3 -9.82 5.94 0.40
CA ASP A 3 -9.70 5.18 1.65
C ASP A 3 -8.24 5.02 2.16
N PHE A 4 -7.25 5.01 1.27
CA PHE A 4 -5.82 5.03 1.66
C PHE A 4 -5.45 6.41 2.21
N GLU A 5 -5.78 7.47 1.47
CA GLU A 5 -5.49 8.85 1.88
C GLU A 5 -6.15 9.17 3.22
N GLN A 6 -7.39 8.72 3.45
CA GLN A 6 -8.08 8.88 4.73
C GLN A 6 -7.34 8.21 5.89
N LYS A 7 -6.85 6.98 5.69
CA LYS A 7 -6.07 6.27 6.71
C LYS A 7 -4.71 6.91 6.96
N LEU A 8 -4.07 7.41 5.91
CA LEU A 8 -2.80 8.13 6.01
C LEU A 8 -2.98 9.44 6.80
N THR A 9 -3.99 10.25 6.47
CA THR A 9 -4.30 11.48 7.20
C THR A 9 -4.66 11.20 8.67
N ALA A 10 -5.40 10.12 8.94
CA ALA A 10 -5.67 9.70 10.32
C ALA A 10 -4.39 9.33 11.07
N LEU A 11 -3.46 8.61 10.42
CA LEU A 11 -2.17 8.25 11.00
C LEU A 11 -1.31 9.49 11.29
N GLU A 12 -1.24 10.44 10.36
CA GLU A 12 -0.54 11.72 10.56
C GLU A 12 -1.09 12.47 11.77
N ALA A 13 -2.41 12.53 11.92
CA ALA A 13 -3.04 13.18 13.07
C ALA A 13 -2.76 12.45 14.40
N VAL A 14 -2.62 11.12 14.38
CA VAL A 14 -2.20 10.34 15.55
C VAL A 14 -0.75 10.65 15.93
N VAL A 15 0.15 10.67 14.95
CA VAL A 15 1.58 11.00 15.16
C VAL A 15 1.72 12.40 15.71
N GLU A 16 1.03 13.38 15.12
CA GLU A 16 1.06 14.77 15.59
C GLU A 16 0.65 14.87 17.07
N LYS A 17 -0.43 14.17 17.47
CA LYS A 17 -0.87 14.13 18.87
C LYS A 17 0.17 13.48 19.79
N LEU A 18 0.81 12.40 19.36
CA LEU A 18 1.86 11.73 20.13
C LEU A 18 3.10 12.63 20.32
N GLU A 19 3.46 13.41 19.30
CA GLU A 19 4.63 14.32 19.34
C GLU A 19 4.43 15.55 20.24
N ARG A 20 3.19 16.02 20.43
CA ARG A 20 2.93 17.15 21.34
C ARG A 20 3.26 16.85 22.80
N GLY A 21 3.23 15.58 23.21
CA GLY A 21 3.64 15.15 24.56
C GLY A 21 2.73 15.63 25.70
N ASP A 22 1.52 16.14 25.39
CA ASP A 22 0.53 16.63 26.36
C ASP A 22 -0.49 15.56 26.79
N LEU A 23 -0.16 14.29 26.59
CA LEU A 23 -1.05 13.14 26.75
C LEU A 23 -0.81 12.41 28.08
N SER A 24 -1.88 11.88 28.67
CA SER A 24 -1.74 10.89 29.73
C SER A 24 -1.19 9.56 29.20
N LEU A 25 -0.62 8.74 30.08
CA LEU A 25 -0.08 7.43 29.69
C LEU A 25 -1.13 6.54 28.99
N ASP A 26 -2.37 6.52 29.48
CA ASP A 26 -3.46 5.74 28.90
C ASP A 26 -3.79 6.24 27.48
N GLU A 27 -3.84 7.55 27.29
CA GLU A 27 -4.05 8.16 25.96
C GLU A 27 -2.90 7.88 25.01
N SER A 28 -1.65 7.99 25.47
CA SER A 28 -0.48 7.66 24.65
C SER A 28 -0.49 6.21 24.19
N VAL A 29 -0.87 5.27 25.07
CA VAL A 29 -0.97 3.85 24.72
C VAL A 29 -2.10 3.63 23.69
N ARG A 30 -3.27 4.23 23.87
CA ARG A 30 -4.39 4.11 22.91
C ARG A 30 -4.03 4.68 21.54
N LEU A 31 -3.46 5.87 21.50
CA LEU A 31 -3.04 6.50 20.24
C LEU A 31 -1.94 5.70 19.55
N PHE A 32 -1.00 5.13 20.31
CA PHE A 32 0.01 4.24 19.74
C PHE A 32 -0.61 2.98 19.11
N GLU A 33 -1.53 2.31 19.80
CA GLU A 33 -2.25 1.16 19.24
C GLU A 33 -3.04 1.52 17.98
N GLU A 34 -3.69 2.69 17.96
CA GLU A 34 -4.40 3.20 16.79
C GLU A 34 -3.45 3.46 15.62
N GLY A 35 -2.32 4.13 15.89
CA GLY A 35 -1.29 4.42 14.90
C GLY A 35 -0.70 3.16 14.28
N VAL A 36 -0.43 2.12 15.09
CA VAL A 36 0.05 0.82 14.58
C VAL A 36 -0.99 0.19 13.64
N LYS A 37 -2.26 0.17 14.03
CA LYS A 37 -3.35 -0.39 13.19
C LYS A 37 -3.49 0.36 11.86
N LEU A 38 -3.42 1.69 11.89
CA LEU A 38 -3.49 2.53 10.69
C LEU A 38 -2.28 2.30 9.78
N SER A 39 -1.07 2.22 10.34
CA SER A 39 0.16 1.92 9.61
C SER A 39 0.10 0.57 8.90
N ASP A 40 -0.32 -0.49 9.61
CA ASP A 40 -0.48 -1.82 9.03
C ASP A 40 -1.52 -1.83 7.91
N ALA A 41 -2.64 -1.10 8.08
CA ALA A 41 -3.66 -1.01 7.05
C ALA A 41 -3.15 -0.29 5.79
N CYS A 42 -2.41 0.80 5.94
CA CYS A 42 -1.78 1.51 4.81
C CYS A 42 -0.77 0.61 4.10
N LYS A 43 0.09 -0.08 4.85
CA LYS A 43 1.09 -1.01 4.29
C LYS A 43 0.43 -2.12 3.47
N LYS A 44 -0.62 -2.75 4.01
CA LYS A 44 -1.35 -3.80 3.30
C LYS A 44 -1.96 -3.31 1.98
N GLN A 45 -2.51 -2.09 1.96
CA GLN A 45 -3.06 -1.53 0.73
C GLN A 45 -1.99 -1.24 -0.32
N LEU A 46 -0.79 -0.83 0.09
CA LEU A 46 0.34 -0.65 -0.81
C LEU A 46 0.81 -1.99 -1.37
N GLU A 47 0.93 -3.03 -0.54
CA GLU A 47 1.28 -4.38 -0.96
C GLU A 47 0.26 -4.95 -1.97
N ASP A 48 -1.03 -4.78 -1.69
CA ASP A 48 -2.10 -5.19 -2.61
C ASP A 48 -2.02 -4.43 -3.95
N ALA A 49 -1.69 -3.15 -3.92
CA ALA A 49 -1.52 -2.35 -5.14
C ALA A 49 -0.29 -2.78 -5.94
N GLU A 50 0.85 -3.00 -5.27
CA GLU A 50 2.09 -3.49 -5.86
C GLU A 50 1.88 -4.85 -6.52
N GLY A 51 1.23 -5.80 -5.83
CA GLY A 51 0.92 -7.11 -6.40
C GLY A 51 0.04 -7.04 -7.65
N ARG A 52 -0.94 -6.12 -7.69
CA ARG A 52 -1.76 -5.89 -8.88
C ARG A 52 -0.95 -5.31 -10.04
N ILE A 53 -0.03 -4.40 -9.76
CA ILE A 53 0.88 -3.85 -10.78
C ILE A 53 1.77 -4.98 -11.33
N GLN A 54 2.35 -5.80 -10.45
CA GLN A 54 3.22 -6.89 -10.86
C GLN A 54 2.51 -7.88 -11.79
N VAL A 55 1.27 -8.31 -11.45
CA VAL A 55 0.47 -9.18 -12.33
C VAL A 55 0.18 -8.53 -13.68
N LEU A 56 -0.12 -7.22 -13.71
CA LEU A 56 -0.36 -6.50 -14.96
C LEU A 56 0.89 -6.40 -15.82
N VAL A 57 2.06 -6.16 -15.22
CA VAL A 57 3.35 -6.11 -15.91
C VAL A 57 3.71 -7.49 -16.46
N GLU A 58 3.58 -8.55 -15.66
CA GLU A 58 3.85 -9.92 -16.11
C GLU A 58 2.92 -10.35 -17.25
N ARG A 59 1.64 -9.99 -17.19
CA ARG A 59 0.68 -10.27 -18.27
C ARG A 59 0.98 -9.46 -19.53
N GLY A 60 1.36 -8.18 -19.38
CA GLY A 60 1.79 -7.33 -20.49
C GLY A 60 3.04 -7.88 -21.17
N SER A 61 4.05 -8.29 -20.41
CA SER A 61 5.25 -8.96 -20.94
C SER A 61 4.92 -10.27 -21.64
N ARG A 62 3.98 -11.07 -21.10
CA ARG A 62 3.55 -12.31 -21.76
C ARG A 62 2.85 -12.07 -23.09
N MET A 63 2.01 -11.04 -23.18
CA MET A 63 1.38 -10.64 -24.44
C MET A 63 2.42 -10.23 -25.47
N VAL A 64 3.42 -9.42 -25.08
CA VAL A 64 4.52 -9.03 -25.98
C VAL A 64 5.35 -10.24 -26.41
N ALA A 65 5.58 -11.22 -25.53
CA ALA A 65 6.27 -12.46 -25.89
C ALA A 65 5.48 -13.27 -26.93
N THR A 66 4.16 -13.41 -26.78
CA THR A 66 3.32 -14.12 -27.77
C THR A 66 3.14 -13.36 -29.08
N ASP A 67 3.25 -12.03 -29.07
CA ASP A 67 3.21 -11.21 -30.29
C ASP A 67 4.56 -11.24 -31.06
N LEU A 68 5.63 -11.74 -30.43
CA LEU A 68 6.95 -11.94 -31.06
C LEU A 68 7.15 -13.38 -31.57
N ASP A 69 6.26 -14.32 -31.22
CA ASP A 69 6.18 -15.67 -31.82
C ASP A 69 5.27 -15.68 -33.07
N VAL A 70 5.25 -14.57 -33.84
CA VAL A 70 4.64 -14.56 -35.17
C VAL A 70 5.64 -15.15 -36.16
N GLU A 71 5.46 -16.45 -36.40
CA GLU A 71 5.91 -17.24 -37.55
C GLU A 71 7.42 -17.15 -37.87
N GLU A 72 8.22 -17.95 -37.16
CA GLU A 72 9.21 -18.78 -37.89
C GLU A 72 8.53 -20.12 -38.22
N ASP A 73 7.52 -20.08 -39.10
CA ASP A 73 7.07 -21.28 -39.83
C ASP A 73 7.58 -21.17 -41.27
N ASP A 74 8.34 -22.20 -41.62
CA ASP A 74 8.53 -22.80 -42.94
C ASP A 74 9.52 -22.18 -43.96
N GLU A 75 10.63 -22.94 -44.11
CA GLU A 75 11.64 -23.05 -45.19
C GLU A 75 12.94 -22.21 -45.15
#